data_AF-A0A0N0BR72-F1
#
_entry.id   AF-A0A0N0BR72-F1
#
_cell.length_a   1.000
_cell.length_b   1.000
_cell.length_c   1.000
_cell.angle_alpha   90.00
_cell.angle_beta   90.00
_cell.angle_gamma   90.00
#
_symmetry.space_group_name_H-M   'P 1'
#
loop_
_entity.id
_entity.type
_entity.pdbx_description
1 polymer ?
#
loop_
_entity_poly.entity_id
_entity_poly.type
_entity_poly.pdbx_seq_one_letter_code
_entity_poly.pdbx_strand_id
1 'polypeptide(L)'
;MYPLVAVLGVATVERRPAVWRTALPLVAVGLPLAAYHSYLQATMTQCAVGGPCATVQWRSPLLGLTVPNLSLVAFGLLAVALLGLRRRV
;
A
#
# COMPACT_ATOMS: atom_id res chain seq x y z
N MET A 1 -0.82 -0.05 -5.71
CA MET A 1 -0.39 1.35 -5.51
C MET A 1 -0.63 2.22 -6.73
N TYR A 2 -0.25 1.79 -7.95
CA TYR A 2 -0.29 2.67 -9.16
C TYR A 2 -1.59 3.48 -9.37
N PRO A 3 -2.80 2.90 -9.24
CA PRO A 3 -4.02 3.70 -9.44
C PRO A 3 -4.18 4.84 -8.43
N LEU A 4 -3.70 4.67 -7.18
CA LEU A 4 -3.77 5.72 -6.16
C LEU A 4 -2.94 6.94 -6.51
N VAL A 5 -1.81 6.77 -7.21
CA VAL A 5 -0.96 7.89 -7.63
C VAL A 5 -1.74 8.83 -8.56
N ALA A 6 -2.43 8.27 -9.55
CA ALA A 6 -3.25 9.06 -10.46
C ALA A 6 -4.45 9.71 -9.74
N VAL A 7 -5.20 8.93 -8.95
CA VAL A 7 -6.40 9.41 -8.25
C VAL A 7 -6.08 10.54 -7.26
N LEU A 8 -5.05 10.37 -6.42
CA LEU A 8 -4.65 11.37 -5.44
C LEU A 8 -3.96 12.57 -6.09
N GLY A 9 -3.17 12.35 -7.16
CA GLY A 9 -2.53 13.43 -7.91
C GLY A 9 -3.56 14.39 -8.50
N VAL A 10 -4.55 13.87 -9.23
CA VAL A 10 -5.65 14.68 -9.81
C VAL A 10 -6.42 15.40 -8.71
N ALA A 11 -6.80 14.71 -7.63
CA ALA A 11 -7.54 15.32 -6.53
C ALA A 11 -6.78 16.44 -5.81
N THR A 12 -5.44 16.38 -5.80
CA THR A 12 -4.59 17.44 -5.24
C THR A 12 -4.62 18.69 -6.12
N VAL A 13 -4.51 18.54 -7.44
CA VAL A 13 -4.58 19.66 -8.40
C VAL A 13 -5.97 20.30 -8.40
N GLU A 14 -7.02 19.48 -8.41
CA GLU A 14 -8.41 19.95 -8.45
C GLU A 14 -8.98 20.31 -7.07
N ARG A 15 -8.19 20.17 -6.00
CA ARG A 15 -8.60 20.40 -4.60
C ARG A 15 -9.91 19.69 -4.24
N ARG A 16 -10.04 18.40 -4.56
CA ARG A 16 -11.24 17.59 -4.31
C ARG A 16 -11.11 16.77 -3.02
N PRO A 17 -11.55 17.28 -1.84
CA PRO A 17 -11.37 16.57 -0.58
C PRO A 17 -12.24 15.31 -0.48
N ALA A 18 -13.31 15.21 -1.27
CA ALA A 18 -14.15 14.01 -1.36
C ALA A 18 -13.47 12.80 -2.06
N VAL A 19 -12.22 12.94 -2.53
CA VAL A 19 -11.43 11.84 -3.12
C VAL A 19 -11.28 10.63 -2.19
N TRP A 20 -11.45 10.81 -0.88
CA TRP A 20 -11.45 9.70 0.07
C TRP A 20 -12.42 8.59 -0.33
N ARG A 21 -13.55 8.91 -1.00
CA ARG A 21 -14.54 7.93 -1.45
C ARG A 21 -14.00 6.96 -2.50
N THR A 22 -13.09 7.40 -3.36
CA THR A 22 -12.46 6.56 -4.39
C THR A 22 -11.13 5.99 -3.91
N ALA A 23 -10.35 6.73 -3.13
CA ALA A 23 -9.05 6.29 -2.65
C ALA A 23 -9.15 5.23 -1.54
N LEU A 24 -10.12 5.31 -0.62
CA LEU A 24 -10.27 4.32 0.47
C LEU A 24 -10.52 2.88 -0.03
N PRO A 25 -11.41 2.62 -1.02
CA PRO A 25 -11.57 1.28 -1.58
C PRO A 25 -10.27 0.70 -2.15
N LEU A 26 -9.47 1.52 -2.85
CA LEU A 26 -8.18 1.09 -3.39
C LEU A 26 -7.18 0.74 -2.29
N VAL A 27 -7.14 1.55 -1.21
CA VAL A 27 -6.32 1.26 -0.02
C VAL A 27 -6.82 0.01 0.70
N ALA A 28 -8.13 -0.18 0.81
CA ALA A 28 -8.75 -1.31 1.49
C ALA A 28 -8.45 -2.65 0.80
N VAL A 29 -8.21 -2.66 -0.52
CA VAL A 29 -7.74 -3.84 -1.25
C VAL A 29 -6.22 -4.00 -1.14
N GLY A 30 -5.48 -2.89 -1.24
CA GLY A 30 -4.02 -2.91 -1.23
C GLY A 30 -3.40 -3.29 0.12
N LEU A 31 -4.01 -2.85 1.23
CA LEU A 31 -3.52 -3.10 2.58
C LEU A 31 -3.50 -4.61 2.94
N PRO A 32 -4.60 -5.38 2.77
CA PRO A 32 -4.59 -6.83 2.98
C PRO A 32 -3.62 -7.57 2.05
N LEU A 33 -3.51 -7.16 0.78
CA LEU A 33 -2.55 -7.77 -0.15
C LEU A 33 -1.11 -7.58 0.31
N ALA A 34 -0.75 -6.37 0.76
CA ALA A 34 0.58 -6.09 1.29
C ALA A 34 0.85 -6.89 2.57
N ALA A 35 -0.13 -7.01 3.46
CA ALA A 35 -0.03 -7.83 4.66
C ALA A 35 0.16 -9.32 4.31
N TYR A 36 -0.60 -9.83 3.34
CA TYR A 36 -0.50 -11.21 2.87
C TYR A 36 0.87 -11.50 2.26
N HIS A 37 1.40 -10.65 1.40
CA HIS A 37 2.75 -10.84 0.85
C HIS A 37 3.85 -10.70 1.90
N SER A 38 3.67 -9.82 2.89
CA SER A 38 4.60 -9.71 4.03
C SER A 38 4.63 -11.02 4.83
N TYR A 39 3.44 -11.60 5.08
CA TYR A 39 3.30 -12.90 5.73
C TYR A 39 3.94 -14.03 4.93
N LEU A 40 3.64 -14.11 3.62
CA LEU A 40 4.20 -15.14 2.75
C LEU A 40 5.73 -15.08 2.70
N GLN A 41 6.31 -13.88 2.54
CA GLN A 41 7.77 -13.72 2.49
C GLN A 41 8.45 -14.12 3.81
N ALA A 42 7.74 -14.03 4.94
CA ALA A 42 8.27 -14.40 6.25
C ALA A 42 8.09 -15.89 6.59
N THR A 43 7.12 -16.58 5.99
CA THR A 43 6.69 -17.92 6.44
C THR A 43 6.80 -19.02 5.39
N MET A 44 6.86 -18.68 4.11
CA MET A 44 6.79 -19.65 3.02
C MET A 44 8.04 -19.59 2.16
N THR A 45 8.68 -20.75 1.93
CA THR A 45 9.85 -20.87 1.05
C THR A 45 9.50 -21.10 -0.42
N GLN A 46 8.29 -21.61 -0.70
CA GLN A 46 7.79 -21.87 -2.05
C GLN A 46 6.53 -21.02 -2.31
N CYS A 47 6.50 -20.21 -3.38
CA CYS A 47 5.28 -19.48 -3.77
C CYS A 47 5.43 -18.82 -5.15
N ALA A 48 4.61 -19.23 -6.13
CA ALA A 48 4.65 -18.82 -7.55
C ALA A 48 3.40 -17.96 -7.91
N VAL A 49 3.34 -17.11 -8.94
CA VAL A 49 3.73 -17.35 -10.33
C VAL A 49 4.81 -16.35 -10.79
N GLY A 50 6.05 -16.85 -10.90
CA GLY A 50 7.25 -16.09 -11.31
C GLY A 50 8.53 -16.39 -10.51
N GLY A 51 8.49 -17.26 -9.49
CA GLY A 51 9.64 -17.59 -8.64
C GLY A 51 9.16 -18.01 -7.24
N PRO A 52 10.01 -17.97 -6.20
CA PRO A 52 9.62 -18.11 -4.80
C PRO A 52 9.23 -16.77 -4.15
N CYS A 53 8.23 -16.74 -3.25
CA CYS A 53 7.84 -15.51 -2.55
C CYS A 53 8.74 -15.12 -1.36
N ALA A 54 9.69 -15.97 -0.94
CA ALA A 54 10.65 -15.65 0.13
C ALA A 54 11.80 -14.74 -0.32
N THR A 55 12.04 -14.60 -1.63
CA THR A 55 13.19 -13.84 -2.11
C THR A 55 13.05 -12.36 -1.82
N VAL A 56 13.99 -11.83 -1.06
CA VAL A 56 14.11 -10.40 -0.81
C VAL A 56 14.81 -9.75 -2.00
N GLN A 57 14.02 -9.22 -2.93
CA GLN A 57 14.55 -8.53 -4.12
C GLN A 57 15.19 -7.19 -3.77
N TRP A 58 14.64 -6.51 -2.76
CA TRP A 58 15.14 -5.23 -2.29
C TRP A 58 14.79 -5.02 -0.83
N ARG A 59 15.69 -4.33 -0.12
CA ARG A 59 15.55 -3.96 1.28
C ARG A 59 16.00 -2.52 1.44
N SER A 60 15.21 -1.72 2.17
CA SER A 60 15.57 -0.32 2.41
C SER A 60 16.83 -0.23 3.26
N PRO A 61 17.84 0.57 2.86
CA PRO A 61 19.07 0.73 3.63
C PRO A 61 18.83 1.36 5.01
N LEU A 62 17.84 2.26 5.11
CA LEU A 62 17.56 3.03 6.32
C LEU A 62 16.68 2.29 7.33
N LEU A 63 15.71 1.51 6.87
CA LEU A 63 14.70 0.89 7.74
C LEU A 63 14.81 -0.63 7.80
N GLY A 64 15.63 -1.26 6.95
CA GLY A 64 15.75 -2.72 6.86
C GLY A 64 14.47 -3.41 6.37
N LEU A 65 13.49 -2.65 5.90
CA LEU A 65 12.19 -3.16 5.48
C LEU A 65 12.24 -3.66 4.04
N THR A 66 11.58 -4.79 3.81
CA THR A 66 11.43 -5.37 2.47
C THR A 66 10.28 -4.68 1.71
N VAL A 67 10.23 -4.88 0.41
CA VAL A 67 9.20 -4.29 -0.47
C VAL A 67 7.76 -4.50 0.04
N PRO A 68 7.30 -5.72 0.41
CA PRO A 68 5.94 -5.91 0.91
C PRO A 68 5.69 -5.19 2.25
N ASN A 69 6.68 -5.17 3.16
CA ASN A 69 6.57 -4.45 4.43
C ASN A 69 6.45 -2.93 4.23
N LEU A 70 7.23 -2.37 3.31
CA LEU A 70 7.14 -0.93 2.98
C LEU A 70 5.81 -0.59 2.33
N SER A 71 5.30 -1.48 1.48
CA SER A 71 3.97 -1.33 0.89
C SER A 71 2.89 -1.33 1.96
N LEU A 72 3.00 -2.19 2.97
CA LEU A 72 2.09 -2.26 4.11
C LEU A 72 2.09 -0.95 4.91
N VAL A 73 3.28 -0.42 5.24
CA VAL A 73 3.42 0.88 5.92
C VAL A 73 2.79 2.00 5.09
N ALA A 74 3.07 2.05 3.78
CA ALA A 74 2.55 3.09 2.89
C ALA A 74 1.01 3.03 2.80
N PHE A 75 0.41 1.85 2.63
CA PHE A 75 -1.04 1.71 2.65
C PHE A 75 -1.64 2.07 4.02
N GLY A 76 -0.97 1.75 5.13
CA GLY A 76 -1.39 2.14 6.48
C GLY A 76 -1.42 3.66 6.66
N LEU A 77 -0.36 4.35 6.24
CA LEU A 77 -0.30 5.81 6.26
C LEU A 77 -1.39 6.45 5.40
N LEU A 78 -1.61 5.91 4.19
CA LEU A 78 -2.70 6.37 3.32
C LEU A 78 -4.07 6.15 3.95
N ALA A 79 -4.31 5.00 4.60
CA ALA A 79 -5.56 4.72 5.29
C ALA A 79 -5.82 5.76 6.40
N VAL A 80 -4.82 6.02 7.25
CA VAL A 80 -4.92 7.01 8.33
C VAL A 80 -5.19 8.41 7.77
N ALA A 81 -4.43 8.84 6.76
CA ALA A 81 -4.58 10.16 6.15
C ALA A 81 -5.97 10.34 5.51
N LEU A 82 -6.45 9.35 4.76
CA LEU A 82 -7.76 9.39 4.11
C LEU A 82 -8.92 9.33 5.09
N LEU A 83 -8.80 8.55 6.18
CA LEU A 83 -9.78 8.57 7.27
C LEU A 83 -9.79 9.92 7.99
N GLY A 84 -8.63 10.54 8.17
CA GLY A 84 -8.51 11.91 8.67
C GLY A 84 -9.20 12.93 7.76
N LEU A 85 -9.03 12.80 6.43
CA LEU A 85 -9.71 13.64 5.44
C LEU A 85 -11.23 13.42 5.47
N ARG A 86 -11.68 12.17 5.55
CA ARG A 86 -13.11 11.81 5.66
C ARG A 86 -13.77 12.45 6.88
N ARG A 87 -13.06 12.63 7.99
CA ARG A 87 -13.60 13.28 9.20
C ARG A 87 -13.70 14.80 9.08
N ARG A 88 -13.01 15.42 8.12
CA ARG A 88 -12.99 16.88 7.93
C ARG A 88 -14.01 17.39 6.90
N VAL A 89 -14.62 16.48 6.13
CA VAL A 89 -15.60 16.75 5.06
C VAL A 89 -16.96 16.24 5.49
#